data_AF-A0A2G2W3W5-F1
#
_entry.id   AF-A0A2G2W3W5-F1
#
_cell.length_a   1.000
_cell.length_b   1.000
_cell.length_c   1.000
_cell.angle_alpha   90.00
_cell.angle_beta   90.00
_cell.angle_gamma   90.00
#
_symmetry.space_group_name_H-M   'P 1'
#
loop_
_entity.id
_entity.type
_entity.pdbx_description
1 polymer ?
#
loop_
_entity_poly.entity_id
_entity_poly.type
_entity_poly.pdbx_seq_one_letter_code
_entity_poly.pdbx_strand_id
1 'polypeptide(L)'
;MKAVGVVEATCEEIFELVMSMDATRFEWDCSFQHGSLVEEVDGHTAILYHRLQLDWFPRFIWPRDLCYVRYWRRNDDGSYVVLFRSREHKNCGPLPGYVRAHIESGGFNISPLKPRNGRPRTQVQQLMQIDLKGWGVGFIAAFQQHCLGQMLSSVAGLREYFTQTDERAAAPRIPVMVNMTPPSISTKKSQKQFHHRTPSLDQIRAASKNAVSMMDEYSDEDEDLGIDQEVSSPSLENDTIKTVEEETLEQIDMSTFSGNLRHDDSDNGRDCWTVSDGKNFRLRGKNFCSDKTKVTAGKSLMDLVAVDWFKDTKRMDHVARRPGCAAQVASEKGLFSLVINLQVPGSTHYSMIFYFVMKKLIPGSLFQRFVDGDDEFRNSRMKLIPSVPKGSWIVRQSVGSSPCLLGKAVDCNYIRGPKYLEIDVDVGSSTVANGVMGLVIGVVTSLVVDMAFVVQGNTPDELPEPLIGAARVCHIELSSAVVPKMEPEASTE
;
A
#
# COMPACT_ATOMS: atom_id res chain seq x y z
N MET A 1 11.16 -16.12 -4.09
CA MET A 1 11.30 -16.94 -2.86
C MET A 1 11.10 -16.04 -1.65
N LYS A 2 10.63 -16.58 -0.53
CA LYS A 2 10.33 -15.84 0.71
C LYS A 2 11.12 -16.44 1.88
N ALA A 3 11.68 -15.60 2.74
CA ALA A 3 12.17 -15.98 4.06
C ALA A 3 11.36 -15.25 5.15
N VAL A 4 11.15 -15.93 6.27
CA VAL A 4 10.41 -15.38 7.42
C VAL A 4 11.17 -15.72 8.69
N GLY A 5 11.31 -14.76 9.59
CA GLY A 5 11.94 -14.94 10.89
C GLY A 5 11.34 -14.01 11.92
N VAL A 6 11.54 -14.35 13.20
CA VAL A 6 11.23 -13.45 14.31
C VAL A 6 12.54 -12.91 14.86
N VAL A 7 12.59 -11.60 15.04
CA VAL A 7 13.73 -10.85 15.57
C VAL A 7 13.32 -10.23 16.91
N GLU A 8 14.18 -10.34 17.92
CA GLU A 8 13.98 -9.74 19.25
C GLU A 8 14.38 -8.26 19.25
N ALA A 9 13.64 -7.45 18.49
CA ALA A 9 13.83 -6.00 18.40
C ALA A 9 12.51 -5.33 18.02
N THR A 10 12.44 -4.00 18.16
CA THR A 10 11.29 -3.21 17.70
C THR A 10 11.25 -3.13 16.17
N CYS A 11 10.08 -2.79 15.62
CA CYS A 11 9.92 -2.62 14.18
C CYS A 11 10.78 -1.45 13.66
N GLU A 12 10.85 -0.37 14.45
CA GLU A 12 11.64 0.83 14.19
C GLU A 12 13.14 0.51 14.04
N GLU A 13 13.74 -0.21 15.00
CA GLU A 13 15.17 -0.56 14.98
C GLU A 13 15.53 -1.42 13.77
N ILE A 14 14.69 -2.40 13.45
CA ILE A 14 14.89 -3.28 12.29
C ILE A 14 14.75 -2.48 11.00
N PHE A 15 13.74 -1.60 10.92
CA PHE A 15 13.51 -0.74 9.78
C PHE A 15 14.72 0.17 9.52
N GLU A 16 15.23 0.86 10.54
CA GLU A 16 16.43 1.71 10.43
C GLU A 16 17.64 0.94 9.90
N LEU A 17 17.89 -0.26 10.43
CA LEU A 17 18.99 -1.12 9.98
C LEU A 17 18.83 -1.56 8.52
N VAL A 18 17.61 -1.97 8.12
CA VAL A 18 17.30 -2.37 6.74
C VAL A 18 17.43 -1.20 5.75
N MET A 19 17.12 0.01 6.21
CA MET A 19 17.19 1.23 5.41
C MET A 19 18.62 1.78 5.26
N SER A 20 19.54 1.41 6.13
CA SER A 20 20.95 1.76 5.95
C SER A 20 21.55 1.03 4.74
N MET A 21 22.38 1.76 4.00
CA MET A 21 23.17 1.28 2.86
C MET A 21 24.67 1.54 3.06
N ASP A 22 25.07 1.84 4.30
CA ASP A 22 26.46 2.10 4.63
C ASP A 22 27.31 0.81 4.69
N ALA A 23 28.58 0.95 5.04
CA ALA A 23 29.49 -0.17 5.12
C ALA A 23 29.10 -1.20 6.19
N THR A 24 28.34 -0.86 7.24
CA THR A 24 27.97 -1.80 8.31
C THR A 24 26.94 -2.84 7.87
N ARG A 25 26.28 -2.65 6.73
CA ARG A 25 25.25 -3.58 6.24
C ARG A 25 25.78 -5.00 6.00
N PHE A 26 27.06 -5.18 5.67
CA PHE A 26 27.65 -6.52 5.51
C PHE A 26 27.63 -7.34 6.81
N GLU A 27 27.46 -6.70 7.98
CA GLU A 27 27.42 -7.39 9.28
C GLU A 27 26.23 -8.34 9.42
N TRP A 28 25.13 -8.07 8.68
CA TRP A 28 23.91 -8.89 8.71
C TRP A 28 23.42 -9.33 7.32
N ASP A 29 23.79 -8.63 6.25
CA ASP A 29 23.43 -8.97 4.87
C ASP A 29 24.65 -9.53 4.13
N CYS A 30 24.82 -10.85 4.13
CA CYS A 30 25.95 -11.52 3.49
C CYS A 30 25.92 -11.43 1.95
N SER A 31 24.86 -10.89 1.35
CA SER A 31 24.78 -10.62 -0.08
C SER A 31 25.19 -9.20 -0.44
N PHE A 32 25.42 -8.34 0.55
CA PHE A 32 25.77 -6.94 0.34
C PHE A 32 27.27 -6.75 0.18
N GLN A 33 27.69 -6.18 -0.95
CA GLN A 33 29.07 -5.74 -1.14
C GLN A 33 29.23 -4.22 -0.95
N HIS A 34 28.29 -3.45 -1.50
CA HIS A 34 28.33 -1.99 -1.49
C HIS A 34 26.99 -1.40 -1.89
N GLY A 35 26.63 -0.27 -1.29
CA GLY A 35 25.40 0.45 -1.55
C GLY A 35 25.63 1.96 -1.60
N SER A 36 24.82 2.67 -2.38
CA SER A 36 24.79 4.13 -2.37
C SER A 36 23.43 4.66 -2.80
N LEU A 37 23.06 5.82 -2.26
CA LEU A 37 21.92 6.61 -2.71
C LEU A 37 22.26 7.27 -4.05
N VAL A 38 21.46 7.00 -5.07
CA VAL A 38 21.58 7.65 -6.39
C VAL A 38 20.76 8.93 -6.42
N GLU A 39 19.52 8.86 -5.94
CA GLU A 39 18.58 9.97 -5.91
C GLU A 39 17.56 9.74 -4.80
N GLU A 40 17.30 10.77 -3.99
CA GLU A 40 16.15 10.81 -3.11
C GLU A 40 15.00 11.47 -3.87
N VAL A 41 13.97 10.69 -4.19
CA VAL A 41 12.81 11.18 -4.96
C VAL A 41 11.88 11.94 -4.02
N ASP A 42 11.63 11.36 -2.86
CA ASP A 42 10.88 11.96 -1.74
C ASP A 42 11.26 11.24 -0.43
N GLY A 43 10.65 11.61 0.70
CA GLY A 43 10.96 11.00 2.01
C GLY A 43 10.61 9.51 2.16
N HIS A 44 9.83 8.95 1.21
CA HIS A 44 9.41 7.54 1.17
C HIS A 44 10.07 6.76 0.03
N THR A 45 10.59 7.43 -0.98
CA THR A 45 11.04 6.84 -2.24
C THR A 45 12.46 7.28 -2.57
N ALA A 46 13.35 6.32 -2.79
CA ALA A 46 14.73 6.57 -3.16
C ALA A 46 15.19 5.62 -4.28
N ILE A 47 16.08 6.08 -5.14
CA ILE A 47 16.78 5.25 -6.12
C ILE A 47 18.14 4.87 -5.55
N LEU A 48 18.42 3.57 -5.52
CA LEU A 48 19.63 3.01 -4.93
C LEU A 48 20.46 2.27 -5.97
N TYR A 49 21.77 2.38 -5.81
CA TYR A 49 22.75 1.51 -6.45
C TYR A 49 23.27 0.49 -5.43
N HIS A 50 23.33 -0.78 -5.82
CA HIS A 50 23.74 -1.88 -4.95
C HIS A 50 24.57 -2.90 -5.73
N ARG A 51 25.74 -3.26 -5.22
CA ARG A 51 26.56 -4.38 -5.70
C ARG A 51 26.34 -5.61 -4.83
N LEU A 52 26.05 -6.73 -5.48
CA LEU A 52 25.83 -8.01 -4.83
C LEU A 52 27.14 -8.80 -4.68
N GLN A 53 27.32 -9.41 -3.52
CA GLN A 53 28.27 -10.48 -3.30
C GLN A 53 27.54 -11.83 -3.47
N LEU A 54 27.95 -12.59 -4.50
CA LEU A 54 27.39 -13.91 -4.81
C LEU A 54 28.55 -14.90 -4.87
N ASP A 55 28.67 -15.78 -3.87
CA ASP A 55 29.90 -16.56 -3.65
C ASP A 55 29.99 -17.85 -4.48
N TRP A 56 29.13 -18.05 -5.47
CA TRP A 56 29.13 -19.25 -6.33
C TRP A 56 29.98 -19.02 -7.60
N PHE A 57 31.09 -19.78 -7.73
CA PHE A 57 31.95 -19.86 -8.92
C PHE A 57 32.41 -18.48 -9.47
N PRO A 58 33.19 -17.71 -8.68
CA PRO A 58 33.63 -16.36 -9.05
C PRO A 58 34.50 -16.31 -10.32
N ARG A 59 34.99 -17.45 -10.82
CA ARG A 59 35.81 -17.52 -12.04
C ARG A 59 35.02 -17.46 -13.35
N PHE A 60 33.73 -17.80 -13.36
CA PHE A 60 32.92 -17.87 -14.58
C PHE A 60 31.66 -16.99 -14.54
N ILE A 61 31.39 -16.40 -13.37
CA ILE A 61 30.16 -15.67 -13.10
C ILE A 61 30.55 -14.24 -12.75
N TRP A 62 30.24 -13.32 -13.66
CA TRP A 62 30.50 -11.89 -13.49
C TRP A 62 29.78 -11.34 -12.24
N PRO A 63 30.33 -10.34 -11.53
CA PRO A 63 29.63 -9.75 -10.40
C PRO A 63 28.33 -9.06 -10.85
N ARG A 64 27.34 -9.00 -9.94
CA ARG A 64 26.05 -8.37 -10.22
C ARG A 64 25.94 -7.02 -9.54
N ASP A 65 25.44 -6.05 -10.28
CA ASP A 65 25.00 -4.77 -9.75
C ASP A 65 23.50 -4.57 -9.98
N LEU A 66 22.93 -3.63 -9.26
CA LEU A 66 21.51 -3.32 -9.25
C LEU A 66 21.32 -1.82 -9.23
N CYS A 67 20.31 -1.36 -9.97
CA CYS A 67 19.70 -0.04 -9.82
C CYS A 67 18.21 -0.27 -9.60
N TYR A 68 17.69 0.17 -8.46
CA TYR A 68 16.30 -0.05 -8.10
C TYR A 68 15.72 1.11 -7.31
N VAL A 69 14.41 1.28 -7.45
CA VAL A 69 13.63 2.13 -6.57
C VAL A 69 13.34 1.36 -5.28
N ARG A 70 13.58 2.00 -4.15
CA ARG A 70 13.15 1.60 -2.82
C ARG A 70 12.03 2.55 -2.38
N TYR A 71 10.84 2.00 -2.20
CA TYR A 71 9.70 2.68 -1.58
C TYR A 71 9.44 2.09 -0.21
N TRP A 72 9.05 2.90 0.77
CA TRP A 72 8.64 2.39 2.08
C TRP A 72 7.44 3.14 2.65
N ARG A 73 6.65 2.43 3.46
CA ARG A 73 5.58 3.03 4.28
C ARG A 73 5.52 2.38 5.65
N ARG A 74 5.00 3.14 6.61
CA ARG A 74 4.57 2.64 7.92
C ARG A 74 3.05 2.54 7.91
N ASN A 75 2.52 1.41 8.34
CA ASN A 75 1.09 1.19 8.52
C ASN A 75 0.69 1.61 9.93
N ASP A 76 -0.61 1.84 10.14
CA ASP A 76 -1.14 2.31 11.43
C ASP A 76 -0.96 1.29 12.57
N ASP A 77 -0.89 0.00 12.24
CA ASP A 77 -0.58 -1.09 13.18
C ASP A 77 0.88 -1.09 13.66
N GLY A 78 1.70 -0.16 13.16
CA GLY A 78 3.13 -0.03 13.47
C GLY A 78 4.04 -0.85 12.58
N SER A 79 3.50 -1.63 11.63
CA SER A 79 4.31 -2.39 10.68
C SER A 79 4.94 -1.51 9.60
N TYR A 80 6.10 -1.92 9.10
CA TYR A 80 6.80 -1.26 7.99
C TYR A 80 6.83 -2.17 6.77
N VAL A 81 6.56 -1.59 5.61
CA VAL A 81 6.67 -2.25 4.32
C VAL A 81 7.75 -1.53 3.52
N VAL A 82 8.78 -2.25 3.09
CA VAL A 82 9.87 -1.75 2.24
C VAL A 82 9.88 -2.54 0.94
N LEU A 83 9.85 -1.87 -0.20
CA LEU A 83 9.64 -2.47 -1.50
C LEU A 83 10.75 -2.08 -2.46
N PHE A 84 11.24 -3.05 -3.23
CA PHE A 84 12.31 -2.90 -4.20
C PHE A 84 11.83 -3.29 -5.58
N ARG A 85 12.14 -2.45 -6.58
CA ARG A 85 11.92 -2.78 -7.98
C ARG A 85 12.98 -2.16 -8.87
N SER A 86 13.58 -2.94 -9.76
CA SER A 86 14.61 -2.42 -10.66
C SER A 86 14.04 -1.40 -11.64
N ARG A 87 14.79 -0.32 -11.85
CA ARG A 87 14.45 0.80 -12.74
C ARG A 87 15.73 1.27 -13.42
N GLU A 88 15.61 1.71 -14.67
CA GLU A 88 16.69 2.42 -15.36
C GLU A 88 16.76 3.86 -14.85
N HIS A 89 17.98 4.38 -14.69
CA HIS A 89 18.19 5.74 -14.22
C HIS A 89 19.38 6.38 -14.92
N LYS A 90 19.23 7.65 -15.34
CA LYS A 90 20.26 8.39 -16.09
C LYS A 90 21.59 8.47 -15.35
N ASN A 91 21.54 8.63 -14.02
CA ASN A 91 22.72 8.74 -13.17
C ASN A 91 23.24 7.37 -12.67
N CYS A 92 22.64 6.24 -13.12
CA CYS A 92 23.01 4.90 -12.69
C CYS A 92 22.97 3.91 -13.86
N GLY A 93 23.78 4.19 -14.89
CA GLY A 93 23.95 3.33 -16.06
C GLY A 93 24.69 2.02 -15.74
N PRO A 94 24.67 1.03 -16.65
CA PRO A 94 25.44 -0.21 -16.51
C PRO A 94 26.94 0.05 -16.41
N LEU A 95 27.63 -0.69 -15.55
CA LEU A 95 29.08 -0.55 -15.36
C LEU A 95 29.87 -1.65 -16.08
N PRO A 96 31.03 -1.32 -16.69
CA PRO A 96 31.94 -2.34 -17.22
C PRO A 96 32.35 -3.35 -16.14
N GLY A 97 32.33 -4.63 -16.48
CA GLY A 97 32.69 -5.71 -15.57
C GLY A 97 31.58 -6.16 -14.62
N TYR A 98 30.39 -5.58 -14.70
CA TYR A 98 29.21 -6.00 -13.95
C TYR A 98 28.07 -6.41 -14.88
N VAL A 99 27.26 -7.37 -14.45
CA VAL A 99 25.98 -7.71 -15.07
C VAL A 99 24.87 -7.06 -14.25
N ARG A 100 24.11 -6.15 -14.88
CA ARG A 100 22.95 -5.51 -14.25
C ARG A 100 21.82 -6.52 -14.04
N ALA A 101 21.69 -7.01 -12.81
CA ALA A 101 20.55 -7.83 -12.43
C ALA A 101 19.27 -6.98 -12.41
N HIS A 102 18.12 -7.65 -12.44
CA HIS A 102 16.81 -7.02 -12.47
C HIS A 102 15.91 -7.61 -11.39
N ILE A 103 15.59 -6.82 -10.38
CA ILE A 103 14.58 -7.15 -9.37
C ILE A 103 13.21 -6.86 -9.96
N GLU A 104 12.48 -7.92 -10.28
CA GLU A 104 11.07 -7.83 -10.67
C GLU A 104 10.22 -7.37 -9.48
N SER A 105 10.52 -7.93 -8.30
CA SER A 105 9.79 -7.69 -7.07
C SER A 105 10.64 -8.13 -5.87
N GLY A 106 10.92 -7.23 -4.94
CA GLY A 106 11.56 -7.60 -3.68
C GLY A 106 11.15 -6.68 -2.54
N GLY A 107 11.51 -7.01 -1.31
CA GLY A 107 11.21 -6.15 -0.18
C GLY A 107 11.21 -6.84 1.17
N PHE A 108 10.84 -6.06 2.19
CA PHE A 108 10.65 -6.48 3.57
C PHE A 108 9.24 -6.11 4.04
N ASN A 109 8.61 -7.01 4.80
CA ASN A 109 7.48 -6.72 5.67
C ASN A 109 7.94 -6.93 7.11
N ILE A 110 7.81 -5.89 7.94
CA ILE A 110 8.33 -5.83 9.31
C ILE A 110 7.12 -5.55 10.20
N SER A 111 6.58 -6.59 10.83
CA SER A 111 5.31 -6.53 11.56
C SER A 111 5.51 -6.79 13.06
N PRO A 112 4.88 -5.99 13.94
CA PRO A 112 5.03 -6.17 15.37
C PRO A 112 4.35 -7.48 15.82
N LEU A 113 4.96 -8.15 16.81
CA LEU A 113 4.35 -9.28 17.49
C LEU A 113 4.13 -8.95 18.96
N LYS A 114 3.22 -9.69 19.60
CA LYS A 114 3.02 -9.59 21.05
C LYS A 114 4.36 -9.80 21.78
N PRO A 115 4.77 -8.87 22.65
CA PRO A 115 5.99 -8.98 23.43
C PRO A 115 6.02 -10.30 24.23
N ARG A 116 7.21 -10.88 24.39
CA ARG A 116 7.41 -12.07 25.23
C ARG A 116 8.33 -11.69 26.38
N ASN A 117 7.87 -11.90 27.61
CA ASN A 117 8.61 -11.55 28.82
C ASN A 117 9.04 -10.06 28.86
N GLY A 118 8.21 -9.16 28.32
CA GLY A 118 8.51 -7.73 28.23
C GLY A 118 9.48 -7.34 27.11
N ARG A 119 10.03 -8.30 26.35
CA ARG A 119 10.91 -8.03 25.21
C ARG A 119 10.11 -7.81 23.93
N PRO A 120 10.45 -6.79 23.13
CA PRO A 120 9.81 -6.58 21.84
C PRO A 120 10.12 -7.75 20.90
N ARG A 121 9.16 -8.07 20.04
CA ARG A 121 9.31 -9.11 19.02
C ARG A 121 8.71 -8.60 17.74
N THR A 122 9.43 -8.85 16.64
CA THR A 122 9.01 -8.40 15.32
C THR A 122 9.15 -9.55 14.34
N GLN A 123 8.11 -9.80 13.56
CA GLN A 123 8.17 -10.71 12.44
C GLN A 123 8.74 -9.98 11.22
N VAL A 124 9.84 -10.50 10.69
CA VAL A 124 10.45 -10.00 9.46
C VAL A 124 10.22 -11.01 8.35
N GLN A 125 9.62 -10.55 7.26
CA GLN A 125 9.47 -11.32 6.04
C GLN A 125 10.26 -10.63 4.93
N GLN A 126 11.13 -11.35 4.26
CA GLN A 126 11.82 -10.86 3.06
C GLN A 126 11.32 -11.65 1.85
N LEU A 127 10.88 -10.94 0.81
CA LEU A 127 10.56 -11.52 -0.48
C LEU A 127 11.60 -11.05 -1.51
N MET A 128 12.03 -11.95 -2.38
CA MET A 128 12.87 -11.59 -3.51
C MET A 128 12.50 -12.41 -4.76
N GLN A 129 12.29 -11.69 -5.86
CA GLN A 129 12.14 -12.19 -7.21
C GLN A 129 13.07 -11.36 -8.10
N ILE A 130 14.16 -12.01 -8.51
CA ILE A 130 15.27 -11.36 -9.21
C ILE A 130 15.68 -12.22 -10.41
N ASP A 131 15.89 -11.56 -11.53
CA ASP A 131 16.61 -12.08 -12.69
C ASP A 131 18.07 -11.61 -12.58
N LEU A 132 18.99 -12.54 -12.34
CA LEU A 132 20.42 -12.23 -12.22
C LEU A 132 21.06 -11.91 -13.57
N LYS A 133 20.35 -12.15 -14.69
CA LYS A 133 20.78 -11.97 -16.08
C LYS A 133 22.12 -12.64 -16.40
N GLY A 134 22.57 -12.47 -17.64
CA GLY A 134 23.88 -12.89 -18.11
C GLY A 134 23.94 -14.32 -18.64
N TRP A 135 25.06 -14.64 -19.28
CA TRP A 135 25.26 -15.90 -19.97
C TRP A 135 25.39 -17.07 -18.98
N GLY A 136 24.73 -18.19 -19.26
CA GLY A 136 24.83 -19.42 -18.46
C GLY A 136 23.90 -19.51 -17.24
N VAL A 137 23.38 -18.39 -16.72
CA VAL A 137 22.55 -18.36 -15.50
C VAL A 137 21.22 -19.11 -15.66
N GLY A 138 20.53 -18.90 -16.78
CA GLY A 138 19.24 -19.56 -17.04
C GLY A 138 19.33 -21.08 -17.23
N PHE A 139 20.53 -21.62 -17.46
CA PHE A 139 20.76 -23.06 -17.63
C PHE A 139 21.04 -23.77 -16.30
N ILE A 140 21.36 -23.02 -15.24
CA ILE A 140 21.75 -23.57 -13.94
C ILE A 140 20.77 -23.06 -12.89
N ALA A 141 19.58 -23.68 -12.83
CA ALA A 141 18.55 -23.34 -11.84
C ALA A 141 19.09 -23.35 -10.39
N ALA A 142 20.03 -24.25 -10.09
CA ALA A 142 20.67 -24.33 -8.78
C ALA A 142 21.44 -23.05 -8.41
N PHE A 143 22.12 -22.41 -9.37
CA PHE A 143 22.85 -21.16 -9.14
C PHE A 143 21.90 -20.03 -8.74
N GLN A 144 20.80 -19.86 -9.49
CA GLN A 144 19.79 -18.86 -9.17
C GLN A 144 19.16 -19.12 -7.79
N GLN A 145 18.85 -20.38 -7.47
CA GLN A 145 18.29 -20.75 -6.17
C GLN A 145 19.23 -20.45 -5.01
N HIS A 146 20.52 -20.74 -5.14
CA HIS A 146 21.49 -20.45 -4.08
C HIS A 146 21.77 -18.97 -3.91
N CYS A 147 21.93 -18.20 -4.99
CA CYS A 147 22.07 -16.75 -4.89
C CYS A 147 20.86 -16.15 -4.17
N LEU A 148 19.66 -16.61 -4.53
CA LEU A 148 18.44 -16.18 -3.87
C LEU A 148 18.38 -16.61 -2.39
N GLY A 149 18.85 -17.82 -2.07
CA GLY A 149 19.01 -18.29 -0.70
C GLY A 149 20.00 -17.46 0.12
N GLN A 150 21.13 -17.05 -0.48
CA GLN A 150 22.12 -16.16 0.13
C GLN A 150 21.49 -14.80 0.44
N MET A 151 20.81 -14.18 -0.52
CA MET A 151 20.11 -12.90 -0.31
C MET A 151 19.04 -13.00 0.80
N LEU A 152 18.29 -14.10 0.83
CA LEU A 152 17.25 -14.33 1.83
C LEU A 152 17.80 -14.73 3.21
N SER A 153 19.07 -15.11 3.29
CA SER A 153 19.75 -15.36 4.57
C SER A 153 19.91 -14.09 5.39
N SER A 154 19.69 -12.90 4.79
CA SER A 154 19.68 -11.63 5.52
C SER A 154 18.67 -11.60 6.67
N VAL A 155 17.55 -12.34 6.59
CA VAL A 155 16.60 -12.48 7.72
C VAL A 155 17.23 -13.20 8.91
N ALA A 156 18.06 -14.22 8.66
CA ALA A 156 18.81 -14.88 9.72
C ALA A 156 19.92 -13.98 10.28
N GLY A 157 20.58 -13.22 9.41
CA GLY A 157 21.58 -12.23 9.81
C GLY A 157 21.01 -11.11 10.69
N LEU A 158 19.82 -10.58 10.36
CA LEU A 158 19.10 -9.62 11.21
C LEU A 158 18.85 -10.19 12.61
N ARG A 159 18.36 -11.43 12.69
CA ARG A 159 18.11 -12.11 13.97
C ARG A 159 19.39 -12.20 14.81
N GLU A 160 20.48 -12.61 14.18
CA GLU A 160 21.78 -12.76 14.85
C GLU A 160 22.33 -11.40 15.31
N TYR A 161 22.27 -10.38 14.45
CA TYR A 161 22.72 -9.01 14.74
C TYR A 161 22.05 -8.43 16.01
N PHE A 162 20.73 -8.57 16.12
CA PHE A 162 20.00 -8.08 17.30
C PHE A 162 20.20 -8.95 18.54
N THR A 163 20.47 -10.25 18.38
CA THR A 163 20.81 -11.13 19.51
C THR A 163 22.13 -10.71 20.16
N GLN A 164 23.14 -10.34 19.36
CA GLN A 164 24.44 -9.90 19.86
C GLN A 164 24.40 -8.51 20.53
N THR A 165 23.46 -7.67 20.13
CA THR A 165 23.38 -6.28 20.62
C THR A 165 22.75 -6.20 22.02
N ASP A 166 21.88 -7.16 22.38
CA ASP A 166 21.27 -7.29 23.72
C ASP A 166 22.31 -7.62 24.82
N GLU A 167 23.42 -8.29 24.47
CA GLU A 167 24.50 -8.64 25.42
C GLU A 167 25.51 -7.50 25.70
N ARG A 168 25.27 -6.26 25.24
CA ARG A 168 26.16 -5.12 25.57
C ARG A 168 26.15 -4.71 27.04
N ALA A 169 25.36 -5.35 27.89
CA ALA A 169 25.67 -5.48 29.32
C ALA A 169 26.56 -6.71 29.58
N ALA A 170 27.85 -6.56 29.24
CA ALA A 170 28.99 -7.43 29.58
C ALA A 170 29.24 -8.68 28.70
N ALA A 171 30.18 -8.52 27.76
CA ALA A 171 31.13 -9.59 27.41
C ALA A 171 32.57 -9.15 27.76
N PRO A 172 33.38 -9.99 28.45
CA PRO A 172 34.78 -9.68 28.67
C PRO A 172 35.51 -9.73 27.32
N ARG A 173 36.09 -8.58 26.93
CA ARG A 173 36.97 -8.51 25.75
C ARG A 173 38.08 -9.55 25.93
N ILE A 174 38.13 -10.54 25.06
CA ILE A 174 39.31 -11.42 24.94
C ILE A 174 40.49 -10.49 24.61
N PRO A 175 41.51 -10.37 25.49
CA PRO A 175 42.61 -9.47 25.23
C PRO A 175 43.37 -9.96 24.00
N VAL A 176 43.47 -9.08 23.02
CA VAL A 176 44.34 -9.24 21.85
C VAL A 176 45.76 -9.52 22.37
N MET A 177 46.35 -10.64 21.98
CA MET A 177 47.76 -10.92 22.26
C MET A 177 48.62 -9.90 21.51
N VAL A 178 49.16 -8.92 22.23
CA VAL A 178 50.16 -7.98 21.71
C VAL A 178 51.55 -8.51 22.04
N ASN A 179 52.41 -8.48 21.02
CA ASN A 179 53.79 -8.98 20.97
C ASN A 179 54.61 -8.80 22.26
N MET A 180 55.29 -9.89 22.64
CA MET A 180 56.24 -9.98 23.74
C MET A 180 57.52 -9.19 23.44
N THR A 181 57.74 -8.11 24.17
CA THR A 181 59.10 -7.58 24.41
C THR A 181 59.16 -7.07 25.86
N PRO A 182 60.11 -7.50 26.70
CA PRO A 182 60.13 -7.12 28.10
C PRO A 182 60.96 -5.85 28.32
N PRO A 183 60.54 -4.97 29.24
CA PRO A 183 61.48 -4.17 29.99
C PRO A 183 61.39 -4.45 31.50
N SER A 184 62.55 -4.82 32.03
CA SER A 184 63.15 -4.43 33.31
C SER A 184 62.27 -3.83 34.42
N ILE A 185 62.37 -4.53 35.56
CA ILE A 185 61.96 -4.20 36.93
C ILE A 185 62.39 -2.78 37.37
N SER A 186 61.50 -2.03 38.01
CA SER A 186 61.85 -1.26 39.22
C SER A 186 60.62 -1.01 40.12
N THR A 187 60.87 -0.96 41.42
CA THR A 187 59.94 -1.06 42.55
C THR A 187 59.62 0.30 43.18
N LYS A 188 58.38 0.52 43.66
CA LYS A 188 58.00 0.88 45.06
C LYS A 188 56.58 1.47 45.21
N LYS A 189 55.81 0.82 46.11
CA LYS A 189 54.93 1.31 47.21
C LYS A 189 54.24 2.69 47.09
N SER A 190 52.89 2.76 47.22
CA SER A 190 52.11 2.87 48.49
C SER A 190 50.71 3.53 48.31
N GLN A 191 49.67 2.79 48.71
CA GLN A 191 48.45 3.14 49.50
C GLN A 191 47.69 4.49 49.43
N LYS A 192 46.34 4.30 49.42
CA LYS A 192 45.23 5.05 50.07
C LYS A 192 44.79 6.36 49.39
N GLN A 193 43.52 6.80 49.37
CA GLN A 193 42.14 6.35 49.68
C GLN A 193 41.27 7.60 49.34
N PHE A 194 40.01 7.51 48.91
CA PHE A 194 38.93 8.44 49.34
C PHE A 194 37.53 7.98 48.87
N HIS A 195 36.57 8.10 49.79
CA HIS A 195 35.16 7.74 49.74
C HIS A 195 34.28 8.78 49.02
N HIS A 196 33.12 8.38 48.47
CA HIS A 196 31.75 8.82 48.89
C HIS A 196 30.66 8.31 47.92
N ARG A 197 29.71 7.50 48.43
CA ARG A 197 28.30 7.80 48.80
C ARG A 197 27.30 7.83 47.63
N THR A 198 26.51 6.78 47.57
CA THR A 198 25.17 6.68 46.96
C THR A 198 24.14 7.53 47.71
N PRO A 199 23.13 8.08 47.01
CA PRO A 199 21.81 8.33 47.58
C PRO A 199 20.78 7.30 47.09
N SER A 200 19.86 6.99 47.99
CA SER A 200 18.78 6.01 47.89
C SER A 200 17.56 6.51 47.11
N LEU A 201 16.80 5.55 46.57
CA LEU A 201 15.41 5.67 46.15
C LEU A 201 14.58 6.26 47.30
N ASP A 202 13.94 7.43 47.09
CA ASP A 202 12.64 7.77 47.70
C ASP A 202 12.07 9.15 47.27
N GLN A 203 12.27 9.58 46.02
CA GLN A 203 11.66 10.84 45.53
C GLN A 203 11.21 10.80 44.07
N ILE A 204 10.42 9.80 43.66
CA ILE A 204 9.63 9.88 42.42
C ILE A 204 8.25 9.23 42.62
N ARG A 205 7.46 9.78 43.54
CA ARG A 205 6.01 9.51 43.67
C ARG A 205 5.27 10.81 43.97
N ALA A 206 5.27 11.74 43.03
CA ALA A 206 4.39 12.91 43.05
C ALA A 206 4.36 13.61 41.68
N ALA A 207 3.90 12.91 40.64
CA ALA A 207 3.44 13.53 39.38
C ALA A 207 2.55 12.54 38.63
N SER A 208 1.44 12.16 39.25
CA SER A 208 0.40 11.37 38.58
C SER A 208 -0.93 11.99 39.00
N LYS A 209 -1.44 12.89 38.14
CA LYS A 209 -2.85 13.23 37.93
C LYS A 209 -2.92 14.46 37.02
N ASN A 210 -3.47 14.25 35.83
CA ASN A 210 -4.19 15.18 34.94
C ASN A 210 -3.67 15.20 33.50
N ALA A 211 -4.17 14.28 32.69
CA ALA A 211 -4.63 14.53 31.32
C ALA A 211 -5.38 13.28 30.83
N VAL A 212 -6.71 13.35 30.87
CA VAL A 212 -7.61 12.50 30.08
C VAL A 212 -7.69 13.14 28.70
N SER A 213 -7.68 12.35 27.62
CA SER A 213 -8.67 12.40 26.52
C SER A 213 -8.09 12.02 25.14
N MET A 214 -8.83 11.15 24.45
CA MET A 214 -8.81 10.78 23.02
C MET A 214 -7.54 10.12 22.44
N MET A 215 -7.64 8.81 22.11
CA MET A 215 -7.18 8.30 20.81
C MET A 215 -7.78 6.91 20.55
N ASP A 216 -8.53 6.81 19.45
CA ASP A 216 -9.21 5.60 18.96
C ASP A 216 -8.21 4.58 18.39
N GLU A 217 -8.49 3.33 18.69
CA GLU A 217 -7.79 2.11 18.26
C GLU A 217 -8.16 1.72 16.82
N TYR A 218 -7.16 1.33 16.02
CA TYR A 218 -7.34 0.47 14.85
C TYR A 218 -6.30 -0.65 14.89
N SER A 219 -6.74 -1.84 15.32
CA SER A 219 -6.00 -3.09 15.24
C SER A 219 -6.99 -4.13 14.74
N ASP A 220 -6.87 -4.57 13.48
CA ASP A 220 -7.55 -5.76 12.97
C ASP A 220 -6.56 -6.51 12.06
N GLU A 221 -5.98 -7.60 12.56
CA GLU A 221 -5.54 -8.74 11.74
C GLU A 221 -6.66 -9.78 11.80
N ASP A 222 -7.07 -10.31 10.65
CA ASP A 222 -7.68 -11.65 10.54
C ASP A 222 -7.44 -12.17 9.11
N GLU A 223 -6.40 -12.99 8.94
CA GLU A 223 -6.33 -13.98 7.86
C GLU A 223 -7.06 -15.23 8.36
N ASP A 224 -8.20 -15.58 7.74
CA ASP A 224 -8.77 -16.92 7.93
C ASP A 224 -8.90 -17.64 6.58
N LEU A 225 -8.27 -18.82 6.54
CA LEU A 225 -8.25 -19.76 5.44
C LEU A 225 -9.48 -20.67 5.57
N GLY A 226 -10.54 -20.36 4.83
CA GLY A 226 -11.74 -21.19 4.79
C GLY A 226 -11.48 -22.53 4.11
N ILE A 227 -11.48 -23.61 4.90
CA ILE A 227 -11.65 -24.99 4.46
C ILE A 227 -13.16 -25.23 4.25
N ASP A 228 -13.51 -25.76 3.09
CA ASP A 228 -14.88 -26.15 2.73
C ASP A 228 -15.48 -27.14 3.74
N GLN A 229 -16.65 -26.79 4.29
CA GLN A 229 -17.54 -27.79 4.89
C GLN A 229 -19.00 -27.43 4.58
N GLU A 230 -19.56 -28.17 3.62
CA GLU A 230 -20.99 -28.24 3.33
C GLU A 230 -21.75 -28.67 4.59
N VAL A 231 -22.69 -27.83 5.04
CA VAL A 231 -23.73 -28.23 5.99
C VAL A 231 -25.08 -27.81 5.43
N SER A 232 -25.80 -28.80 4.91
CA SER A 232 -27.18 -28.70 4.48
C SER A 232 -28.11 -28.34 5.65
N SER A 233 -29.01 -27.38 5.44
CA SER A 233 -30.13 -27.11 6.36
C SER A 233 -31.47 -27.40 5.66
N PRO A 234 -32.50 -27.86 6.42
CA PRO A 234 -33.69 -28.46 5.84
C PRO A 234 -34.77 -27.43 5.49
N SER A 235 -35.55 -27.81 4.48
CA SER A 235 -36.77 -27.17 3.99
C SER A 235 -37.89 -27.11 5.04
N LEU A 236 -38.56 -25.95 5.16
CA LEU A 236 -39.92 -25.83 5.68
C LEU A 236 -40.67 -24.77 4.87
N GLU A 237 -41.79 -25.19 4.28
CA GLU A 237 -42.73 -24.41 3.46
C GLU A 237 -43.81 -23.71 4.30
N ASN A 238 -44.27 -22.56 3.78
CA ASN A 238 -45.58 -21.88 3.87
C ASN A 238 -46.05 -21.38 5.26
N ASP A 239 -46.62 -20.18 5.44
CA ASP A 239 -47.69 -19.56 4.64
C ASP A 239 -47.82 -18.02 4.85
N THR A 240 -48.01 -17.30 3.74
CA THR A 240 -48.95 -16.20 3.48
C THR A 240 -49.21 -15.09 4.53
N ILE A 241 -48.64 -13.89 4.29
CA ILE A 241 -49.32 -12.58 4.50
C ILE A 241 -49.09 -11.70 3.26
N LYS A 242 -50.18 -11.16 2.73
CA LYS A 242 -50.32 -10.41 1.48
C LYS A 242 -49.87 -8.95 1.58
N THR A 243 -49.24 -8.50 0.48
CA THR A 243 -49.34 -7.19 -0.20
C THR A 243 -49.11 -5.90 0.58
N VAL A 244 -48.03 -5.17 0.28
CA VAL A 244 -48.02 -3.74 -0.13
C VAL A 244 -46.74 -3.47 -0.97
N GLU A 245 -46.95 -3.01 -2.21
CA GLU A 245 -46.03 -2.23 -3.08
C GLU A 245 -44.68 -2.84 -3.53
N GLU A 246 -44.75 -3.73 -4.54
CA GLU A 246 -43.72 -3.78 -5.58
C GLU A 246 -43.88 -2.54 -6.48
N GLU A 247 -43.20 -1.43 -6.16
CA GLU A 247 -42.85 -0.45 -7.18
C GLU A 247 -41.88 -1.14 -8.15
N THR A 248 -42.36 -1.35 -9.38
CA THR A 248 -41.53 -1.80 -10.50
C THR A 248 -40.33 -0.86 -10.63
N LEU A 249 -39.16 -1.32 -10.21
CA LEU A 249 -37.89 -0.64 -10.43
C LEU A 249 -37.68 -0.51 -11.94
N GLU A 250 -38.15 0.58 -12.57
CA GLU A 250 -37.84 0.83 -13.98
C GLU A 250 -36.31 0.83 -14.11
N GLN A 251 -35.77 -0.16 -14.80
CA GLN A 251 -34.32 -0.36 -14.87
C GLN A 251 -33.71 0.81 -15.67
N ILE A 252 -32.62 1.39 -15.18
CA ILE A 252 -31.92 2.45 -15.92
C ILE A 252 -31.42 1.83 -17.22
N ASP A 253 -31.80 2.43 -18.34
CA ASP A 253 -31.31 2.02 -19.66
C ASP A 253 -29.83 2.41 -19.80
N MET A 254 -28.97 1.41 -19.57
CA MET A 254 -27.51 1.54 -19.58
C MET A 254 -26.97 1.78 -21.01
N SER A 255 -27.72 1.42 -22.06
CA SER A 255 -27.24 1.43 -23.45
C SER A 255 -26.94 2.82 -24.00
N THR A 256 -27.47 3.86 -23.38
CA THR A 256 -27.23 5.26 -23.79
C THR A 256 -25.95 5.85 -23.24
N PHE A 257 -25.32 5.21 -22.25
CA PHE A 257 -24.08 5.68 -21.70
C PHE A 257 -22.92 5.06 -22.46
N SER A 258 -21.89 5.87 -22.72
CA SER A 258 -20.67 5.40 -23.32
C SER A 258 -19.48 6.07 -22.64
N GLY A 259 -18.45 5.27 -22.39
CA GLY A 259 -17.10 5.71 -22.03
C GLY A 259 -16.13 5.18 -23.08
N ASN A 260 -14.91 5.72 -23.10
CA ASN A 260 -13.90 5.28 -24.05
C ASN A 260 -13.21 3.96 -23.64
N LEU A 261 -13.26 3.58 -22.35
CA LEU A 261 -12.75 2.30 -21.89
C LEU A 261 -13.83 1.24 -22.09
N ARG A 262 -13.45 0.14 -22.74
CA ARG A 262 -14.39 -0.91 -23.12
C ARG A 262 -14.95 -1.61 -21.87
N HIS A 263 -16.26 -1.87 -21.87
CA HIS A 263 -16.90 -2.77 -20.91
C HIS A 263 -16.73 -4.23 -21.36
N ASP A 264 -16.27 -5.12 -20.47
CA ASP A 264 -16.08 -6.54 -20.78
C ASP A 264 -16.23 -7.40 -19.52
N ASP A 265 -17.25 -8.25 -19.51
CA ASP A 265 -17.57 -9.14 -18.38
C ASP A 265 -16.76 -10.44 -18.38
N SER A 266 -15.88 -10.64 -19.35
CA SER A 266 -15.04 -11.85 -19.40
C SER A 266 -13.88 -11.76 -18.41
N ASP A 267 -13.58 -12.88 -17.74
CA ASP A 267 -12.46 -12.99 -16.78
C ASP A 267 -11.08 -12.73 -17.42
N ASN A 268 -10.99 -12.86 -18.75
CA ASN A 268 -9.78 -12.63 -19.52
C ASN A 268 -9.78 -11.29 -20.28
N GLY A 269 -10.75 -10.43 -19.99
CA GLY A 269 -10.83 -9.09 -20.56
C GLY A 269 -9.52 -8.32 -20.36
N ARG A 270 -9.08 -7.62 -21.41
CA ARG A 270 -7.92 -6.75 -21.38
C ARG A 270 -8.30 -5.34 -21.76
N ASP A 271 -7.63 -4.39 -21.13
CA ASP A 271 -7.84 -2.96 -21.33
C ASP A 271 -9.33 -2.58 -21.24
N CYS A 272 -9.95 -3.01 -20.15
CA CYS A 272 -11.40 -2.96 -19.99
C CYS A 272 -11.81 -2.76 -18.53
N TRP A 273 -13.10 -2.49 -18.33
CA TRP A 273 -13.73 -2.44 -17.02
C TRP A 273 -14.97 -3.32 -16.96
N THR A 274 -15.37 -3.69 -15.75
CA THR A 274 -16.65 -4.33 -15.41
C THR A 274 -17.09 -3.90 -14.01
N VAL A 275 -18.30 -4.25 -13.61
CA VAL A 275 -18.80 -3.98 -12.25
C VAL A 275 -18.27 -5.07 -11.30
N SER A 276 -17.62 -4.67 -10.21
CA SER A 276 -17.18 -5.64 -9.19
C SER A 276 -18.35 -6.02 -8.29
N ASP A 277 -18.45 -7.31 -7.92
CA ASP A 277 -19.43 -7.76 -6.91
C ASP A 277 -19.12 -7.10 -5.55
N GLY A 278 -20.15 -6.55 -4.91
CA GLY A 278 -20.07 -6.00 -3.56
C GLY A 278 -19.56 -7.02 -2.54
N LYS A 279 -19.76 -8.33 -2.81
CA LYS A 279 -19.28 -9.40 -1.95
C LYS A 279 -17.78 -9.44 -1.75
N ASN A 280 -17.01 -8.82 -2.65
CA ASN A 280 -15.56 -8.73 -2.55
C ASN A 280 -15.10 -7.78 -1.42
N PHE A 281 -16.02 -7.02 -0.82
CA PHE A 281 -15.70 -5.98 0.15
C PHE A 281 -16.42 -6.21 1.48
N ARG A 282 -15.75 -5.82 2.58
CA ARG A 282 -16.29 -5.87 3.95
C ARG A 282 -16.50 -4.43 4.44
N LEU A 283 -17.74 -4.06 4.73
CA LEU A 283 -18.14 -2.72 5.20
C LEU A 283 -18.64 -2.76 6.64
N ARG A 284 -18.71 -1.60 7.31
CA ARG A 284 -19.22 -1.56 8.69
C ARG A 284 -20.68 -1.99 8.74
N GLY A 285 -20.96 -3.03 9.53
CA GLY A 285 -22.31 -3.54 9.74
C GLY A 285 -23.15 -2.63 10.64
N LYS A 286 -24.44 -2.95 10.77
CA LYS A 286 -25.40 -2.21 11.58
C LYS A 286 -24.95 -2.03 13.05
N ASN A 287 -24.28 -3.04 13.61
CA ASN A 287 -23.85 -3.06 15.01
C ASN A 287 -22.37 -2.66 15.20
N PHE A 288 -21.70 -2.15 14.15
CA PHE A 288 -20.26 -1.87 14.19
C PHE A 288 -19.84 -0.93 15.33
N CYS A 289 -20.68 0.04 15.70
CA CYS A 289 -20.39 0.92 16.84
C CYS A 289 -20.19 0.17 18.16
N SER A 290 -20.84 -0.98 18.34
CA SER A 290 -20.74 -1.81 19.55
C SER A 290 -19.74 -2.95 19.44
N ASP A 291 -19.70 -3.66 18.31
CA ASP A 291 -18.96 -4.93 18.19
C ASP A 291 -17.79 -4.86 17.20
N LYS A 292 -17.61 -3.73 16.51
CA LYS A 292 -16.60 -3.50 15.45
C LYS A 292 -16.69 -4.50 14.29
N THR A 293 -17.83 -5.17 14.11
CA THR A 293 -17.99 -6.20 13.08
C THR A 293 -18.28 -5.62 11.69
N LYS A 294 -17.49 -6.05 10.72
CA LYS A 294 -17.71 -5.74 9.30
C LYS A 294 -18.50 -6.87 8.64
N VAL A 295 -19.43 -6.50 7.77
CA VAL A 295 -20.25 -7.42 6.99
C VAL A 295 -19.93 -7.30 5.52
N THR A 296 -20.16 -8.36 4.76
CA THR A 296 -20.02 -8.36 3.31
C THR A 296 -20.90 -7.27 2.68
N ALA A 297 -20.36 -6.47 1.76
CA ALA A 297 -21.13 -5.40 1.14
C ALA A 297 -22.28 -5.97 0.31
N GLY A 298 -23.44 -5.31 0.39
CA GLY A 298 -24.62 -5.66 -0.38
C GLY A 298 -24.62 -5.06 -1.79
N LYS A 299 -25.82 -4.87 -2.33
CA LYS A 299 -26.03 -4.19 -3.62
C LYS A 299 -25.53 -2.74 -3.56
N SER A 300 -24.87 -2.30 -4.63
CA SER A 300 -24.49 -0.90 -4.84
C SER A 300 -25.70 0.04 -4.83
N LEU A 301 -25.52 1.22 -4.26
CA LEU A 301 -26.51 2.30 -4.23
C LEU A 301 -26.71 2.92 -5.63
N MET A 302 -25.63 3.00 -6.41
CA MET A 302 -25.60 3.60 -7.74
C MET A 302 -25.10 2.58 -8.77
N ASP A 303 -25.54 2.76 -10.01
CA ASP A 303 -25.13 1.92 -11.14
C ASP A 303 -23.92 2.55 -11.85
N LEU A 304 -22.84 1.79 -12.04
CA LEU A 304 -21.70 2.20 -12.85
C LEU A 304 -22.07 2.09 -14.33
N VAL A 305 -22.11 3.20 -15.05
CA VAL A 305 -22.60 3.24 -16.44
C VAL A 305 -21.49 3.39 -17.48
N ALA A 306 -20.38 4.01 -17.11
CA ALA A 306 -19.28 4.29 -18.02
C ALA A 306 -17.98 4.47 -17.24
N VAL A 307 -16.87 4.15 -17.89
CA VAL A 307 -15.54 4.50 -17.42
C VAL A 307 -14.77 5.14 -18.57
N ASP A 308 -14.12 6.25 -18.28
CA ASP A 308 -13.20 6.89 -19.21
C ASP A 308 -11.74 6.75 -18.74
N TRP A 309 -10.84 6.60 -19.70
CA TRP A 309 -9.40 6.47 -19.55
C TRP A 309 -8.69 7.52 -20.43
N PHE A 310 -8.30 8.62 -19.81
CA PHE A 310 -7.71 9.76 -20.51
C PHE A 310 -6.25 9.99 -20.16
N LYS A 311 -5.57 10.67 -21.08
CA LYS A 311 -4.24 11.22 -20.87
C LYS A 311 -4.12 12.63 -21.42
N ASP A 312 -3.34 13.45 -20.75
CA ASP A 312 -2.95 14.77 -21.25
C ASP A 312 -1.56 15.15 -20.68
N THR A 313 -1.03 16.27 -21.16
CA THR A 313 0.13 16.98 -20.63
C THR A 313 -0.18 17.78 -19.37
N LYS A 314 -1.46 18.08 -19.11
CA LYS A 314 -1.93 18.84 -17.96
C LYS A 314 -2.93 18.03 -17.14
N ARG A 315 -3.10 18.40 -15.88
CA ARG A 315 -4.17 17.90 -15.02
C ARG A 315 -5.55 18.23 -15.62
N MET A 316 -6.48 17.29 -15.51
CA MET A 316 -7.83 17.38 -16.07
C MET A 316 -8.87 17.48 -14.95
N ASP A 317 -9.29 18.70 -14.63
CA ASP A 317 -10.34 18.96 -13.64
C ASP A 317 -11.69 19.20 -14.34
N HIS A 318 -12.78 19.02 -13.61
CA HIS A 318 -14.15 19.28 -14.07
C HIS A 318 -14.55 18.55 -15.37
N VAL A 319 -14.25 17.25 -15.44
CA VAL A 319 -14.52 16.39 -16.61
C VAL A 319 -16.01 16.29 -16.97
N ALA A 320 -16.92 16.58 -16.04
CA ALA A 320 -18.36 16.64 -16.31
C ALA A 320 -18.77 17.81 -17.23
N ARG A 321 -17.92 18.83 -17.44
CA ARG A 321 -18.15 19.89 -18.44
C ARG A 321 -17.98 19.40 -19.88
N ARG A 322 -17.27 18.29 -20.08
CA ARG A 322 -16.95 17.80 -21.43
C ARG A 322 -18.24 17.44 -22.20
N PRO A 323 -18.43 17.97 -23.41
CA PRO A 323 -19.57 17.64 -24.24
C PRO A 323 -19.72 16.13 -24.45
N GLY A 324 -20.93 15.62 -24.19
CA GLY A 324 -21.27 14.21 -24.42
C GLY A 324 -20.70 13.24 -23.37
N CYS A 325 -20.16 13.72 -22.26
CA CYS A 325 -19.80 12.82 -21.15
C CYS A 325 -21.06 12.18 -20.53
N ALA A 326 -20.88 11.02 -19.89
CA ALA A 326 -21.98 10.25 -19.31
C ALA A 326 -22.78 11.03 -18.24
N ALA A 327 -22.15 11.97 -17.54
CA ALA A 327 -22.84 12.85 -16.57
C ALA A 327 -23.85 13.81 -17.25
N GLN A 328 -23.54 14.32 -18.45
CA GLN A 328 -24.47 15.17 -19.21
C GLN A 328 -25.65 14.37 -19.72
N VAL A 329 -25.39 13.18 -20.28
CA VAL A 329 -26.45 12.23 -20.71
C VAL A 329 -27.35 11.85 -19.53
N ALA A 330 -26.77 11.60 -18.34
CA ALA A 330 -27.54 11.31 -17.13
C ALA A 330 -28.46 12.47 -16.75
N SER A 331 -27.95 13.70 -16.81
CA SER A 331 -28.71 14.92 -16.50
C SER A 331 -29.91 15.12 -17.43
N GLU A 332 -29.72 14.89 -18.74
CA GLU A 332 -30.78 14.92 -19.76
C GLU A 332 -31.88 13.89 -19.50
N LYS A 333 -31.49 12.68 -19.06
CA LYS A 333 -32.42 11.61 -18.65
C LYS A 333 -33.06 11.82 -17.27
N GLY A 334 -32.76 12.92 -16.59
CA GLY A 334 -33.34 13.21 -15.27
C GLY A 334 -32.70 12.47 -14.11
N LEU A 335 -31.55 11.84 -14.32
CA LEU A 335 -30.82 11.08 -13.30
C LEU A 335 -29.82 11.98 -12.56
N PHE A 336 -29.42 11.56 -11.37
CA PHE A 336 -28.29 12.11 -10.64
C PHE A 336 -27.03 11.30 -10.93
N SER A 337 -25.88 11.95 -11.07
CA SER A 337 -24.59 11.27 -11.29
C SER A 337 -23.54 11.63 -10.23
N LEU A 338 -22.72 10.64 -9.86
CA LEU A 338 -21.49 10.83 -9.13
C LEU A 338 -20.33 10.51 -10.09
N VAL A 339 -19.44 11.47 -10.27
CA VAL A 339 -18.26 11.35 -11.13
C VAL A 339 -17.03 11.28 -10.23
N ILE A 340 -16.25 10.21 -10.34
CA ILE A 340 -15.00 10.06 -9.58
C ILE A 340 -13.85 10.03 -10.58
N ASN A 341 -12.99 11.05 -10.55
CA ASN A 341 -11.85 11.19 -11.44
C ASN A 341 -10.56 10.93 -10.65
N LEU A 342 -9.97 9.73 -10.82
CA LEU A 342 -8.67 9.40 -10.22
C LEU A 342 -7.56 9.95 -11.11
N GLN A 343 -6.90 11.00 -10.65
CA GLN A 343 -5.86 11.72 -11.37
C GLN A 343 -4.49 11.23 -10.93
N VAL A 344 -3.70 10.74 -11.90
CA VAL A 344 -2.34 10.24 -11.67
C VAL A 344 -1.36 11.18 -12.38
N PRO A 345 -0.68 12.09 -11.65
CA PRO A 345 0.27 13.00 -12.24
C PRO A 345 1.59 12.30 -12.61
N GLY A 346 2.32 12.90 -13.53
CA GLY A 346 3.60 12.39 -14.03
C GLY A 346 4.05 13.17 -15.26
N SER A 347 4.96 12.61 -16.06
CA SER A 347 5.30 13.18 -17.37
C SER A 347 4.13 13.17 -18.36
N THR A 348 3.15 12.32 -18.08
CA THR A 348 1.83 12.29 -18.70
C THR A 348 0.83 12.17 -17.56
N HIS A 349 -0.14 13.09 -17.52
CA HIS A 349 -1.23 13.04 -16.57
C HIS A 349 -2.28 12.07 -17.08
N TYR A 350 -2.58 11.04 -16.28
CA TYR A 350 -3.65 10.11 -16.57
C TYR A 350 -4.86 10.41 -15.70
N SER A 351 -6.05 10.22 -16.25
CA SER A 351 -7.32 10.36 -15.53
C SER A 351 -8.18 9.13 -15.81
N MET A 352 -8.54 8.42 -14.74
CA MET A 352 -9.52 7.33 -14.79
C MET A 352 -10.82 7.80 -14.15
N ILE A 353 -11.87 7.93 -14.96
CA ILE A 353 -13.14 8.54 -14.56
C ILE A 353 -14.21 7.47 -14.49
N PHE A 354 -14.85 7.36 -13.33
CA PHE A 354 -15.98 6.47 -13.10
C PHE A 354 -17.27 7.28 -13.04
N TYR A 355 -18.26 6.90 -13.83
CA TYR A 355 -19.57 7.54 -13.85
C TYR A 355 -20.60 6.61 -13.20
N PHE A 356 -21.04 6.98 -12.00
CA PHE A 356 -22.13 6.30 -11.29
C PHE A 356 -23.42 7.09 -11.43
N VAL A 357 -24.55 6.43 -11.62
CA VAL A 357 -25.86 7.09 -11.74
C VAL A 357 -26.90 6.50 -10.79
N MET A 358 -27.88 7.31 -10.42
CA MET A 358 -29.09 6.88 -9.75
C MET A 358 -30.27 7.76 -10.15
N LYS A 359 -31.50 7.26 -10.01
CA LYS A 359 -32.70 8.01 -10.39
C LYS A 359 -32.83 9.33 -9.65
N LYS A 360 -32.88 9.26 -8.32
CA LYS A 360 -33.03 10.41 -7.43
C LYS A 360 -32.29 10.10 -6.14
N LEU A 361 -31.72 11.14 -5.54
CA LEU A 361 -31.14 11.04 -4.22
C LEU A 361 -32.25 10.79 -3.18
N ILE A 362 -31.96 9.94 -2.20
CA ILE A 362 -32.90 9.59 -1.14
C ILE A 362 -32.85 10.69 -0.07
N PRO A 363 -33.96 11.42 0.20
CA PRO A 363 -33.96 12.49 1.19
C PRO A 363 -33.54 11.98 2.58
N GLY A 364 -32.68 12.75 3.26
CA GLY A 364 -32.17 12.42 4.60
C GLY A 364 -31.11 11.31 4.65
N SER A 365 -30.83 10.63 3.52
CA SER A 365 -29.79 9.60 3.47
C SER A 365 -28.39 10.18 3.73
N LEU A 366 -27.48 9.33 4.22
CA LEU A 366 -26.07 9.69 4.37
C LEU A 366 -25.46 10.17 3.05
N PHE A 367 -25.83 9.54 1.93
CA PHE A 367 -25.33 9.92 0.61
C PHE A 367 -25.83 11.31 0.18
N GLN A 368 -27.11 11.63 0.39
CA GLN A 368 -27.61 13.00 0.15
C GLN A 368 -26.84 14.02 0.99
N ARG A 369 -26.65 13.74 2.29
CA ARG A 369 -25.87 14.61 3.19
C ARG A 369 -24.43 14.79 2.73
N PHE A 370 -23.82 13.74 2.17
CA PHE A 370 -22.48 13.81 1.58
C PHE A 370 -22.45 14.69 0.32
N VAL A 371 -23.45 14.52 -0.56
CA VAL A 371 -23.56 15.29 -1.80
C VAL A 371 -23.74 16.79 -1.51
N ASP A 372 -24.61 17.14 -0.58
CA ASP A 372 -24.93 18.53 -0.24
C ASP A 372 -24.08 19.11 0.91
N GLY A 373 -23.21 18.30 1.52
CA GLY A 373 -22.33 18.71 2.61
C GLY A 373 -21.22 19.67 2.17
N ASP A 374 -20.38 20.08 3.11
CA ASP A 374 -19.16 20.82 2.83
C ASP A 374 -17.97 19.88 2.56
N ASP A 375 -16.83 20.46 2.17
CA ASP A 375 -15.64 19.68 1.83
C ASP A 375 -15.01 19.03 3.06
N GLU A 376 -15.14 19.62 4.25
CA GLU A 376 -14.65 18.99 5.49
C GLU A 376 -15.43 17.69 5.78
N PHE A 377 -16.75 17.73 5.65
CA PHE A 377 -17.59 16.56 5.73
C PHE A 377 -17.24 15.55 4.64
N ARG A 378 -17.11 15.97 3.38
CA ARG A 378 -16.77 15.04 2.29
C ARG A 378 -15.40 14.37 2.51
N ASN A 379 -14.40 15.14 2.90
CA ASN A 379 -13.04 14.66 3.14
C ASN A 379 -12.99 13.65 4.30
N SER A 380 -13.79 13.86 5.33
CA SER A 380 -13.86 12.95 6.48
C SER A 380 -14.65 11.66 6.22
N ARG A 381 -15.34 11.56 5.08
CA ARG A 381 -16.33 10.50 4.81
C ARG A 381 -16.03 9.68 3.56
N MET A 382 -15.47 10.27 2.51
CA MET A 382 -15.23 9.57 1.25
C MET A 382 -14.16 8.49 1.44
N LYS A 383 -14.52 7.23 1.16
CA LYS A 383 -13.67 6.06 1.37
C LYS A 383 -13.51 5.27 0.06
N LEU A 384 -12.26 4.90 -0.23
CA LEU A 384 -11.90 3.96 -1.28
C LEU A 384 -11.39 2.67 -0.64
N ILE A 385 -11.91 1.53 -1.08
CA ILE A 385 -11.42 0.22 -0.67
C ILE A 385 -10.84 -0.46 -1.91
N PRO A 386 -9.52 -0.51 -2.05
CA PRO A 386 -8.89 -1.24 -3.13
C PRO A 386 -8.82 -2.73 -2.80
N SER A 387 -8.90 -3.55 -3.84
CA SER A 387 -8.51 -4.96 -3.79
C SER A 387 -7.80 -5.29 -5.10
N VAL A 388 -6.77 -6.14 -5.04
CA VAL A 388 -5.98 -6.51 -6.22
C VAL A 388 -6.09 -8.02 -6.44
N PRO A 389 -7.20 -8.51 -7.04
CA PRO A 389 -7.41 -9.93 -7.32
C PRO A 389 -6.26 -10.55 -8.11
N LYS A 390 -5.66 -9.80 -9.04
CA LYS A 390 -4.53 -10.26 -9.86
C LYS A 390 -3.41 -9.23 -9.82
N GLY A 391 -2.23 -9.66 -9.38
CA GLY A 391 -1.05 -8.81 -9.30
C GLY A 391 0.08 -9.51 -8.57
N SER A 392 1.31 -9.02 -8.73
CA SER A 392 2.43 -9.51 -7.94
C SER A 392 2.20 -9.21 -6.46
N TRP A 393 2.76 -10.04 -5.57
CA TRP A 393 2.66 -9.83 -4.12
C TRP A 393 3.08 -8.42 -3.72
N ILE A 394 4.15 -7.88 -4.31
CA ILE A 394 4.63 -6.51 -4.03
C ILE A 394 3.57 -5.47 -4.37
N VAL A 395 2.88 -5.59 -5.51
CA VAL A 395 1.83 -4.64 -5.90
C VAL A 395 0.66 -4.73 -4.93
N ARG A 396 0.23 -5.95 -4.59
CA ARG A 396 -0.82 -6.16 -3.58
C ARG A 396 -0.42 -5.54 -2.24
N GLN A 397 0.83 -5.69 -1.84
CA GLN A 397 1.36 -5.11 -0.61
C GLN A 397 1.54 -3.59 -0.69
N SER A 398 1.85 -3.01 -1.86
CA SER A 398 1.95 -1.55 -2.08
C SER A 398 0.59 -0.89 -2.00
N VAL A 399 -0.39 -1.43 -2.75
CA VAL A 399 -1.75 -0.89 -2.80
C VAL A 399 -2.43 -1.13 -1.45
N GLY A 400 -2.22 -2.31 -0.86
CA GLY A 400 -2.94 -2.75 0.32
C GLY A 400 -4.38 -3.18 0.00
N SER A 401 -5.07 -3.69 1.01
CA SER A 401 -6.51 -3.98 1.00
C SER A 401 -7.28 -3.13 2.03
N SER A 402 -6.57 -2.30 2.78
CA SER A 402 -7.13 -1.48 3.83
C SER A 402 -7.93 -0.31 3.22
N PRO A 403 -9.14 -0.03 3.75
CA PRO A 403 -9.89 1.15 3.37
C PRO A 403 -9.11 2.43 3.60
N CYS A 404 -9.13 3.34 2.62
CA CYS A 404 -8.49 4.64 2.68
C CYS A 404 -9.57 5.75 2.66
N LEU A 405 -9.53 6.66 3.64
CA LEU A 405 -10.31 7.90 3.58
C LEU A 405 -9.63 8.87 2.62
N LEU A 406 -10.18 8.98 1.40
CA LEU A 406 -9.53 9.69 0.30
C LEU A 406 -9.18 11.13 0.66
N GLY A 407 -10.14 11.91 1.15
CA GLY A 407 -9.91 13.32 1.46
C GLY A 407 -9.05 13.59 2.71
N LYS A 408 -8.59 12.55 3.41
CA LYS A 408 -7.53 12.66 4.43
C LYS A 408 -6.15 12.26 3.90
N ALA A 409 -6.12 11.42 2.88
CA ALA A 409 -4.90 10.85 2.34
C ALA A 409 -4.35 11.61 1.14
N VAL A 410 -5.23 12.20 0.34
CA VAL A 410 -4.95 12.93 -0.90
C VAL A 410 -5.88 14.13 -1.04
N ASP A 411 -5.49 15.09 -1.88
CA ASP A 411 -6.28 16.29 -2.12
C ASP A 411 -7.44 15.93 -3.04
N CYS A 412 -8.65 16.29 -2.59
CA CYS A 412 -9.88 16.09 -3.33
C CYS A 412 -10.50 17.44 -3.66
N ASN A 413 -10.78 17.68 -4.94
CA ASN A 413 -11.56 18.83 -5.38
C ASN A 413 -12.99 18.39 -5.69
N TYR A 414 -13.97 19.07 -5.09
CA TYR A 414 -15.38 18.71 -5.17
C TYR A 414 -16.14 19.72 -6.01
N ILE A 415 -16.82 19.25 -7.05
CA ILE A 415 -17.56 20.12 -7.96
C ILE A 415 -19.02 19.70 -7.99
N ARG A 416 -19.87 20.52 -7.38
CA ARG A 416 -21.32 20.31 -7.32
C ARG A 416 -22.01 21.03 -8.47
N GLY A 417 -22.47 20.28 -9.47
CA GLY A 417 -23.44 20.77 -10.47
C GLY A 417 -24.88 20.55 -9.99
N PRO A 418 -25.93 20.92 -10.76
CA PRO A 418 -27.32 20.72 -10.34
C PRO A 418 -27.72 19.24 -10.16
N LYS A 419 -27.29 18.38 -11.08
CA LYS A 419 -27.61 16.93 -11.10
C LYS A 419 -26.39 16.02 -10.99
N TYR A 420 -25.26 16.55 -10.54
CA TYR A 420 -24.09 15.73 -10.31
C TYR A 420 -23.21 16.27 -9.19
N LEU A 421 -22.42 15.38 -8.62
CA LEU A 421 -21.23 15.70 -7.85
C LEU A 421 -20.03 15.07 -8.56
N GLU A 422 -19.00 15.85 -8.81
CA GLU A 422 -17.71 15.37 -9.29
C GLU A 422 -16.66 15.46 -8.18
N ILE A 423 -15.83 14.43 -8.09
CA ILE A 423 -14.72 14.31 -7.15
C ILE A 423 -13.44 14.08 -7.95
N ASP A 424 -12.63 15.12 -8.07
CA ASP A 424 -11.28 15.05 -8.64
C ASP A 424 -10.31 14.66 -7.53
N VAL A 425 -9.75 13.45 -7.62
CA VAL A 425 -8.85 12.86 -6.62
C VAL A 425 -7.42 12.95 -7.14
N ASP A 426 -6.62 13.87 -6.58
CA ASP A 426 -5.21 14.06 -6.98
C ASP A 426 -4.31 13.09 -6.22
N VAL A 427 -4.01 11.96 -6.85
CA VAL A 427 -3.15 10.92 -6.24
C VAL A 427 -1.73 11.43 -6.00
N GLY A 428 -1.25 12.42 -6.75
CA GLY A 428 0.10 12.93 -6.59
C GLY A 428 0.28 13.94 -5.46
N SER A 429 -0.80 14.41 -4.83
CA SER A 429 -0.66 15.29 -3.67
C SER A 429 -0.08 14.57 -2.45
N SER A 430 -0.10 13.23 -2.46
CA SER A 430 0.48 12.38 -1.43
C SER A 430 1.74 11.68 -1.93
N THR A 431 2.86 11.90 -1.24
CA THR A 431 4.13 11.22 -1.53
C THR A 431 4.01 9.70 -1.41
N VAL A 432 3.26 9.23 -0.42
CA VAL A 432 2.97 7.81 -0.20
C VAL A 432 2.17 7.25 -1.39
N ALA A 433 1.07 7.89 -1.77
CA ALA A 433 0.24 7.41 -2.88
C ALA A 433 0.99 7.48 -4.22
N ASN A 434 1.76 8.55 -4.46
CA ASN A 434 2.61 8.70 -5.64
C ASN A 434 3.71 7.62 -5.70
N GLY A 435 4.34 7.31 -4.56
CA GLY A 435 5.32 6.22 -4.45
C GLY A 435 4.71 4.85 -4.78
N VAL A 436 3.50 4.56 -4.30
CA VAL A 436 2.73 3.36 -4.68
C VAL A 436 2.47 3.34 -6.19
N MET A 437 1.99 4.45 -6.78
CA MET A 437 1.76 4.54 -8.22
C MET A 437 3.05 4.32 -9.03
N GLY A 438 4.19 4.82 -8.55
CA GLY A 438 5.51 4.57 -9.15
C GLY A 438 5.89 3.08 -9.22
N LEU A 439 5.41 2.26 -8.28
CA LEU A 439 5.59 0.80 -8.32
C LEU A 439 4.56 0.12 -9.23
N VAL A 440 3.33 0.64 -9.29
CA VAL A 440 2.17 0.04 -9.97
C VAL A 440 2.17 0.31 -11.48
N ILE A 441 2.43 1.56 -11.90
CA ILE A 441 2.31 2.01 -13.30
C ILE A 441 3.11 1.12 -14.25
N GLY A 442 4.32 0.70 -13.87
CA GLY A 442 5.18 -0.13 -14.71
C GLY A 442 4.74 -1.60 -14.84
N VAL A 443 3.69 -2.03 -14.13
CA VAL A 443 3.11 -3.40 -14.20
C VAL A 443 1.60 -3.37 -14.41
N VAL A 444 0.99 -2.21 -14.64
CA VAL A 444 -0.46 -2.02 -14.70
C VAL A 444 -1.18 -2.96 -15.68
N THR A 445 -0.53 -3.31 -16.80
CA THR A 445 -1.02 -4.26 -17.80
C THR A 445 -1.15 -5.71 -17.29
N SER A 446 -0.54 -6.04 -16.14
CA SER A 446 -0.63 -7.35 -15.50
C SER A 446 -1.63 -7.40 -14.34
N LEU A 447 -2.23 -6.26 -14.00
CA LEU A 447 -3.06 -6.11 -12.81
C LEU A 447 -4.55 -6.23 -13.12
N VAL A 448 -5.28 -6.75 -12.15
CA VAL A 448 -6.72 -6.55 -12.01
C VAL A 448 -6.94 -5.88 -10.68
N VAL A 449 -7.63 -4.74 -10.69
CA VAL A 449 -7.88 -3.92 -9.51
C VAL A 449 -9.37 -3.71 -9.36
N ASP A 450 -9.88 -4.07 -8.20
CA ASP A 450 -11.23 -3.79 -7.75
C ASP A 450 -11.21 -2.56 -6.85
N MET A 451 -12.13 -1.63 -7.06
CA MET A 451 -12.26 -0.38 -6.33
C MET A 451 -13.70 -0.22 -5.88
N ALA A 452 -13.92 -0.24 -4.57
CA ALA A 452 -15.22 0.10 -3.98
C ALA A 452 -15.18 1.52 -3.41
N PHE A 453 -16.20 2.30 -3.76
CA PHE A 453 -16.40 3.66 -3.25
C PHE A 453 -17.53 3.68 -2.23
N VAL A 454 -17.28 4.28 -1.08
CA VAL A 454 -18.19 4.22 0.09
C VAL A 454 -18.21 5.57 0.79
N VAL A 455 -19.37 5.98 1.30
CA VAL A 455 -19.45 7.06 2.29
C VAL A 455 -19.40 6.45 3.69
N GLN A 456 -18.36 6.77 4.45
CA GLN A 456 -18.16 6.22 5.79
C GLN A 456 -19.25 6.67 6.77
N GLY A 457 -19.90 5.71 7.39
CA GLY A 457 -20.85 5.90 8.49
C GLY A 457 -20.11 5.90 9.82
N ASN A 458 -20.37 6.88 10.66
CA ASN A 458 -19.72 7.04 11.96
C ASN A 458 -20.70 6.88 13.13
N THR A 459 -21.99 7.16 12.92
CA THR A 459 -23.02 7.05 13.94
C THR A 459 -23.93 5.84 13.70
N PRO A 460 -24.63 5.32 14.73
CA PRO A 460 -25.52 4.17 14.57
C PRO A 460 -26.65 4.36 13.54
N ASP A 461 -27.13 5.58 13.35
CA ASP A 461 -28.15 5.94 12.34
C ASP A 461 -27.60 5.99 10.91
N GLU A 462 -26.28 6.06 10.76
CA GLU A 462 -25.58 6.03 9.47
C GLU A 462 -25.19 4.61 9.02
N LEU A 463 -25.46 3.60 9.87
CA LEU A 463 -25.07 2.21 9.64
C LEU A 463 -26.27 1.32 9.24
N PRO A 464 -26.07 0.30 8.39
CA PRO A 464 -24.80 -0.09 7.76
C PRO A 464 -24.32 0.90 6.69
N GLU A 465 -23.01 0.94 6.44
CA GLU A 465 -22.45 1.82 5.41
C GLU A 465 -22.91 1.41 4.01
N PRO A 466 -23.49 2.33 3.21
CA PRO A 466 -23.90 2.01 1.85
C PRO A 466 -22.70 2.02 0.89
N LEU A 467 -22.51 0.92 0.16
CA LEU A 467 -21.61 0.87 -1.00
C LEU A 467 -22.18 1.79 -2.08
N ILE A 468 -21.46 2.84 -2.48
CA ILE A 468 -21.89 3.69 -3.60
C ILE A 468 -21.90 2.85 -4.87
N GLY A 469 -20.76 2.21 -5.14
CA GLY A 469 -20.56 1.34 -6.28
C GLY A 469 -19.15 0.77 -6.27
N ALA A 470 -18.94 -0.26 -7.08
CA ALA A 470 -17.64 -0.89 -7.22
C ALA A 470 -17.31 -1.13 -8.69
N ALA A 471 -16.07 -0.87 -9.06
CA ALA A 471 -15.54 -1.04 -10.40
C ALA A 471 -14.38 -2.04 -10.37
N ARG A 472 -14.31 -2.91 -11.37
CA ARG A 472 -13.15 -3.73 -11.67
C ARG A 472 -12.50 -3.17 -12.93
N VAL A 473 -11.18 -3.00 -12.87
CA VAL A 473 -10.37 -2.51 -13.98
C VAL A 473 -9.31 -3.56 -14.29
N CYS A 474 -9.25 -3.99 -15.55
CA CYS A 474 -8.49 -5.16 -15.98
C CYS A 474 -7.40 -4.79 -16.99
N HIS A 475 -6.15 -5.12 -16.65
CA HIS A 475 -5.02 -5.15 -17.58
C HIS A 475 -4.86 -3.86 -18.41
N ILE A 476 -4.98 -2.70 -17.76
CA ILE A 476 -5.01 -1.40 -18.44
C ILE A 476 -3.73 -1.13 -19.21
N GLU A 477 -3.88 -0.62 -20.42
CA GLU A 477 -2.78 -0.17 -21.25
C GLU A 477 -2.63 1.35 -21.17
N LEU A 478 -1.43 1.84 -20.81
CA LEU A 478 -1.19 3.29 -20.76
C LEU A 478 -1.28 3.93 -22.17
N SER A 479 -0.95 3.18 -23.21
CA SER A 479 -1.03 3.61 -24.60
C SER A 479 -2.45 3.84 -25.09
N SER A 480 -3.45 3.10 -24.57
CA SER A 480 -4.84 3.19 -25.01
C SER A 480 -5.56 4.43 -24.48
N ALA A 481 -5.02 5.08 -23.44
CA ALA A 481 -5.55 6.33 -22.91
C ALA A 481 -5.72 7.37 -24.03
N VAL A 482 -6.88 8.02 -24.07
CA VAL A 482 -7.25 8.96 -25.14
C VAL A 482 -6.97 10.39 -24.71
N VAL A 483 -6.54 11.24 -25.64
CA VAL A 483 -6.46 12.68 -25.39
C VAL A 483 -7.87 13.27 -25.54
N PRO A 484 -8.46 13.83 -24.47
CA PRO A 484 -9.81 14.37 -24.52
C PRO A 484 -9.86 15.61 -25.42
N LYS A 485 -11.01 15.85 -26.05
CA LYS A 485 -11.31 17.16 -26.65
C LYS A 485 -11.93 18.03 -25.57
N MET A 486 -11.13 18.88 -24.93
CA MET A 486 -11.66 19.91 -24.03
C MET A 486 -11.87 21.20 -24.83
N GLU A 487 -13.01 21.88 -24.63
CA GLU A 487 -13.15 23.24 -25.14
C GLU A 487 -12.16 24.14 -24.40
N PRO A 488 -11.46 25.06 -25.08
CA PRO A 488 -10.57 25.99 -24.40
C PRO A 488 -11.37 26.76 -23.35
N GLU A 489 -10.81 26.86 -22.14
CA GLU A 489 -11.39 27.72 -21.11
C GLU A 489 -11.66 29.09 -21.70
N ALA A 490 -12.91 29.55 -21.62
CA ALA A 490 -13.24 30.91 -22.02
C ALA A 490 -12.34 31.84 -21.21
N SER A 491 -11.40 32.50 -21.90
CA SER A 491 -10.53 33.51 -21.31
C SER A 491 -11.44 34.53 -20.63
N THR A 492 -11.38 34.54 -19.29
CA THR A 492 -12.01 35.57 -18.49
C THR A 492 -11.21 36.84 -18.73
N GLU A 493 -11.74 37.72 -19.58
CA GLU A 493 -11.35 39.14 -19.62
C GLU A 493 -11.79 39.87 -18.35
#